data_AF-A0A749ZCM9-F1
#
_entry.id   AF-A0A749ZCM9-F1
#
_cell.length_a   1.000
_cell.length_b   1.000
_cell.length_c   1.000
_cell.angle_alpha   90.00
_cell.angle_beta   90.00
_cell.angle_gamma   90.00
#
_symmetry.space_group_name_H-M   'P 1'
#
loop_
_entity.id
_entity.type
_entity.pdbx_description
1 polymer ?
#
loop_
_entity_poly.entity_id
_entity_poly.type
_entity_poly.pdbx_seq_one_letter_code
_entity_poly.pdbx_strand_id
1 'polypeptide(L)' 'MTDANNGFNEDIYQSFCELRASVDALAAAAHLIPHGGEDESLGCLFRVLSERLEADLTAHFQSMRGNFCRSHSPESHDL' A
#
# COMPACT_ATOMS: atom_id res chain seq x y z
N MET A 1 30.25 11.94 -0.23
CA MET A 1 29.46 11.15 0.73
C MET A 1 28.01 11.62 0.62
N THR A 2 27.25 11.04 -0.30
CA THR A 2 25.86 11.41 -0.59
C THR A 2 25.11 10.15 -1.00
N ASP A 3 25.05 9.17 -0.09
CA ASP A 3 24.33 7.91 -0.28
C ASP A 3 23.22 7.70 0.75
N ALA A 4 22.94 8.70 1.60
CA ALA A 4 21.91 8.60 2.63
C ALA A 4 20.47 8.81 2.09
N ASN A 5 20.30 9.38 0.90
CA ASN A 5 18.97 9.62 0.31
C ASN A 5 18.41 8.42 -0.47
N ASN A 6 19.24 7.44 -0.85
CA ASN A 6 18.75 6.26 -1.58
C ASN A 6 18.37 5.09 -0.66
N GLY A 7 19.02 4.95 0.51
CA GLY A 7 18.70 3.87 1.47
C GLY A 7 17.30 4.00 2.08
N PHE A 8 16.79 5.23 2.23
CA PHE A 8 15.44 5.48 2.74
C PHE A 8 14.33 5.00 1.77
N ASN A 9 14.63 4.70 0.51
CA ASN A 9 13.63 4.34 -0.49
C ASN A 9 13.39 2.81 -0.57
N GLU A 10 14.44 2.01 -0.44
CA GLU A 10 14.35 0.54 -0.57
C GLU A 10 13.64 -0.09 0.63
N ASP A 11 14.04 0.28 1.86
CA ASP A 11 13.47 -0.29 3.09
C ASP A 11 11.97 0.07 3.25
N ILE A 12 11.58 1.27 2.83
CA ILE A 12 10.18 1.72 2.84
C ILE A 12 9.38 0.97 1.78
N TYR A 13 9.93 0.82 0.57
CA TYR A 13 9.28 0.04 -0.47
C TYR A 13 9.12 -1.43 -0.07
N GLN A 14 10.13 -2.02 0.57
CA GLN A 14 10.09 -3.39 1.07
C GLN A 14 9.04 -3.54 2.18
N SER A 15 9.04 -2.64 3.17
CA SER A 15 8.03 -2.60 4.24
C SER A 15 6.61 -2.45 3.67
N PHE A 16 6.44 -1.65 2.62
CA PHE A 16 5.18 -1.51 1.90
C PHE A 16 4.76 -2.82 1.22
N CYS A 17 5.69 -3.52 0.56
CA CYS A 17 5.42 -4.82 -0.06
C CYS A 17 4.98 -5.86 0.96
N GLU A 18 5.64 -5.93 2.12
CA GLU A 18 5.30 -6.84 3.22
C GLU A 18 3.93 -6.53 3.83
N LEU A 19 3.62 -5.24 4.01
CA LEU A 19 2.30 -4.81 4.47
C LEU A 19 1.20 -5.18 3.47
N ARG A 20 1.44 -4.99 2.16
CA ARG A 20 0.50 -5.40 1.11
C ARG A 20 0.25 -6.91 1.14
N ALA A 21 1.31 -7.72 1.23
CA ALA A 21 1.18 -9.18 1.32
C ALA A 21 0.36 -9.62 2.55
N SER A 22 0.51 -8.91 3.66
CA SER A 22 -0.28 -9.17 4.89
C SER A 22 -1.76 -8.85 4.70
N VAL A 23 -2.08 -7.76 3.99
CA VAL A 23 -3.47 -7.40 3.64
C VAL A 23 -4.09 -8.41 2.67
N ASP A 24 -3.33 -8.88 1.67
CA ASP A 24 -3.78 -9.91 0.73
C ASP A 24 -4.10 -11.23 1.46
N ALA A 25 -3.27 -11.61 2.43
CA ALA A 25 -3.51 -12.78 3.27
C ALA A 25 -4.78 -12.63 4.13
N LEU A 26 -5.01 -11.43 4.69
CA LEU A 26 -6.23 -11.13 5.45
C LEU A 26 -7.47 -11.21 4.56
N ALA A 27 -7.42 -10.66 3.35
CA ALA A 27 -8.50 -10.73 2.36
C ALA A 27 -8.83 -12.20 2.02
N ALA A 28 -7.80 -13.00 1.74
CA ALA A 28 -7.94 -14.42 1.47
C ALA A 28 -8.60 -15.16 2.65
N ALA A 29 -8.15 -14.91 3.88
CA ALA A 29 -8.74 -15.48 5.09
C ALA A 29 -10.21 -15.07 5.27
N ALA A 30 -10.55 -13.81 4.97
CA ALA A 30 -11.92 -13.31 5.01
C ALA A 30 -12.82 -14.04 4.02
N HIS A 31 -12.32 -14.42 2.84
CA HIS A 31 -13.06 -15.18 1.84
C HIS A 31 -13.22 -16.67 2.19
N LEU A 32 -12.44 -17.22 3.12
CA LEU A 32 -12.65 -18.58 3.63
C LEU A 32 -13.88 -18.69 4.54
N ILE A 33 -14.32 -17.58 5.15
CA ILE A 33 -15.54 -17.54 5.96
C ILE A 33 -16.75 -17.57 5.02
N PRO A 34 -17.65 -18.57 5.09
CA PRO A 34 -18.78 -18.66 4.18
C PRO A 34 -19.80 -17.53 4.41
N HIS A 35 -20.53 -17.17 3.35
CA HIS A 35 -21.67 -16.24 3.44
C HIS A 35 -22.88 -16.98 4.06
N GLY A 36 -23.69 -16.27 4.85
CA GLY A 36 -24.84 -16.83 5.55
C GLY A 36 -24.52 -17.81 6.70
N GLY A 37 -23.26 -17.90 7.13
CA GLY A 37 -22.82 -18.73 8.26
C GLY A 37 -22.86 -17.98 9.60
N GLU A 38 -22.63 -18.71 10.70
CA GLU A 38 -22.59 -18.15 12.06
C GLU A 38 -21.55 -17.02 12.20
N ASP A 39 -20.44 -17.11 11.44
CA ASP A 39 -19.36 -16.13 11.42
C ASP A 39 -19.47 -15.08 10.30
N GLU A 40 -20.61 -14.96 9.61
CA GLU A 40 -20.77 -14.05 8.46
C GLU A 40 -20.45 -12.59 8.82
N SER A 41 -20.85 -12.14 10.00
CA SER A 41 -20.58 -10.77 10.45
C SER A 41 -19.09 -10.47 10.55
N LEU A 42 -18.30 -11.43 11.05
CA LEU A 42 -16.84 -11.34 11.13
C LEU A 42 -16.19 -11.41 9.74
N GLY A 43 -16.68 -12.32 8.89
CA GLY A 43 -16.23 -12.41 7.49
C GLY A 43 -16.50 -11.13 6.70
N CYS A 44 -17.66 -10.51 6.88
CA CYS A 44 -18.02 -9.22 6.29
C CYS A 44 -17.09 -8.11 6.78
N LEU A 45 -16.85 -8.03 8.09
CA LEU A 45 -15.92 -7.06 8.68
C LEU A 45 -14.52 -7.18 8.07
N PHE A 46 -13.98 -8.40 7.99
CA PHE A 46 -12.65 -8.60 7.42
C PHE A 46 -12.56 -8.25 5.94
N ARG A 47 -13.60 -8.52 5.13
CA ARG A 47 -13.64 -8.11 3.72
C ARG A 47 -13.62 -6.60 3.57
N VAL A 48 -14.48 -5.89 4.32
CA VAL A 48 -14.53 -4.42 4.29
C VAL A 48 -13.20 -3.82 4.75
N LEU A 49 -12.61 -4.37 5.81
CA LEU A 49 -11.30 -3.92 6.31
C LEU A 49 -10.19 -4.16 5.28
N SER A 50 -10.12 -5.35 4.67
CA SER A 50 -9.10 -5.64 3.67
C SER A 50 -9.24 -4.76 2.42
N GLU A 51 -10.47 -4.54 1.93
CA GLU A 51 -10.74 -3.64 0.81
C GLU A 51 -10.30 -2.21 1.11
N ARG A 52 -10.57 -1.73 2.33
CA ARG A 52 -10.18 -0.38 2.75
C ARG A 52 -8.66 -0.25 2.85
N LEU A 53 -8.00 -1.23 3.47
CA LEU A 53 -6.54 -1.25 3.60
C LEU A 53 -5.86 -1.31 2.23
N GLU A 54 -6.36 -2.12 1.29
CA GLU A 54 -5.83 -2.18 -0.07
C GLU A 54 -5.98 -0.83 -0.81
N ALA A 55 -7.13 -0.17 -0.67
CA ALA A 55 -7.38 1.14 -1.26
C ALA A 55 -6.42 2.20 -0.68
N ASP A 56 -6.25 2.22 0.65
CA ASP A 56 -5.38 3.18 1.32
C ASP A 56 -3.89 2.93 0.97
N LEU A 57 -3.45 1.67 0.92
CA LEU A 57 -2.10 1.31 0.46
C LEU A 57 -1.87 1.74 -0.99
N THR A 58 -2.83 1.49 -1.87
CA THR A 58 -2.75 1.87 -3.29
C THR A 58 -2.66 3.38 -3.45
N ALA A 59 -3.49 4.14 -2.73
CA ALA A 59 -3.44 5.60 -2.74
C ALA A 59 -2.08 6.12 -2.22
N HIS A 60 -1.55 5.52 -1.16
CA HIS A 60 -0.27 5.91 -0.60
C HIS A 60 0.89 5.63 -1.57
N PHE A 61 0.87 4.46 -2.23
CA PHE A 61 1.84 4.11 -3.26
C PHE A 61 1.81 5.06 -4.45
N GLN A 62 0.62 5.42 -4.92
CA GLN A 62 0.45 6.40 -5.99
C GLN A 62 0.95 7.79 -5.57
N SER A 63 0.71 8.21 -4.33
CA SER A 63 1.24 9.47 -3.78
C SER A 63 2.77 9.46 -3.72
N MET A 64 3.38 8.36 -3.29
CA MET A 64 4.84 8.22 -3.28
C MET A 64 5.42 8.29 -4.70
N ARG A 65 4.81 7.59 -5.66
CA ARG A 65 5.21 7.66 -7.08
C ARG A 65 5.02 9.06 -7.68
N GLY A 66 3.91 9.73 -7.39
CA GLY A 66 3.61 11.08 -7.88
C GLY A 66 4.57 12.14 -7.33
N ASN A 67 4.95 12.03 -6.06
CA ASN A 67 5.96 12.89 -5.45
C ASN A 67 7.35 12.68 -6.07
N PHE A 68 7.69 11.44 -6.45
CA PHE A 68 8.96 11.12 -7.12
C PHE A 68 9.08 11.75 -8.52
N CYS A 69 7.97 11.86 -9.26
CA CYS A 69 7.94 12.55 -10.56
C CYS A 69 8.09 14.08 -10.44
N ARG A 70 7.66 14.68 -9.32
CA ARG A 70 7.74 16.13 -9.09
C ARG A 70 9.14 16.61 -8.72
N SER A 71 9.95 15.78 -8.06
CA SER A 71 11.33 16.09 -7.68
C SER A 71 12.35 15.98 -8.83
N HIS A 72 11.93 15.57 -10.03
CA HIS A 72 12.80 15.35 -11.20
C HIS A 72 12.52 16.28 -12.39
N SER A 73 11.74 17.36 -12.21
CA SER A 73 11.69 18.42 -13.22
C SER A 73 12.96 19.29 -13.14
N PRO A 74 13.83 19.31 -14.17
CA PRO A 74 14.89 20.29 -14.22
C PRO A 74 14.25 21.66 -14.38
N GLU A 75 14.49 22.55 -13.42
CA GLU A 75 14.15 23.97 -13.57
C GLU A 75 14.82 24.47 -14.85
N SER A 76 14.01 24.78 -15.86
CA SER A 76 14.43 25.49 -17.06
C SER A 76 14.85 26.89 -16.62
N HIS A 77 16.16 27.07 -16.44
CA HIS A 77 16.77 28.36 -16.20
C HIS A 77 16.77 29.13 -17.54
N ASP A 78 15.68 29.84 -17.81
CA ASP A 78 15.63 30.87 -18.85
C ASP A 78 16.21 32.17 -18.29
N LEU A 79 17.47 32.46 -18.64
CA LEU A 79 18.05 33.81 -18.71
C LEU A 79 19.07 33.87 -19.87
#